data_AF-A0A7V9VNC8-F1
#
_entry.id   AF-A0A7V9VNC8-F1
#
_cell.length_a   1.000
_cell.length_b   1.000
_cell.length_c   1.000
_cell.angle_alpha   90.00
_cell.angle_beta   90.00
_cell.angle_gamma   90.00
#
_symmetry.space_group_name_H-M   'P 1'
#
loop_
_entity.id
_entity.type
_entity.pdbx_description
1 polymer ?
#
loop_
_entity_poly.entity_id
_entity_poly.type
_entity_poly.pdbx_seq_one_letter_code
_entity_poly.pdbx_strand_id
1 'polypeptide(L)'
;MNRISHGTCPSTPRRRNFSTAPAALLLALAIGGCGAASGGEGPAADANAGHIHGLGVNPADGALFIATHGGLFRSAEGGTTAARVGTSTQDTMGFTIVGSNRFLGSGHPGPAENGPPLLGLIESGNAGNDWEPVSLSGEADFHVLRSAPGRVYGVDSSSGRLMSSADEGATWDELEAPAPLLDLAAAPDDPDRVIASGEGGLYESQDGGGSWRPTGPEIGYLAWPTPDALYLIDTEGTLRVSDDGGGSWRSGAEIGDQPVAFTAVSANELYAALPNGDVMVSRDGGDSWSLRATVSGR
;
A
#
# COMPACT_ATOMS: atom_id res chain seq x y z
N MET A 1 -35.60 40.71 60.04
CA MET A 1 -37.02 40.92 60.38
C MET A 1 -37.88 40.68 59.13
N ASN A 2 -38.83 39.76 59.30
CA ASN A 2 -40.02 39.41 58.51
C ASN A 2 -40.58 40.38 57.44
N ARG A 3 -40.99 39.77 56.29
CA ARG A 3 -42.32 39.79 55.60
C ARG A 3 -42.76 41.11 54.91
N ILE A 4 -43.49 41.19 53.77
CA ILE A 4 -44.26 40.25 52.91
C ILE A 4 -44.52 40.91 51.52
N SER A 5 -44.87 40.05 50.55
CA SER A 5 -45.25 40.17 49.13
C SER A 5 -46.25 41.23 48.63
N HIS A 6 -46.20 41.52 47.31
CA HIS A 6 -47.18 41.20 46.22
C HIS A 6 -46.67 41.90 44.93
N GLY A 7 -46.76 41.42 43.69
CA GLY A 7 -47.27 40.22 43.01
C GLY A 7 -47.15 40.48 41.48
N THR A 8 -47.07 39.43 40.66
CA THR A 8 -47.70 39.26 39.31
C THR A 8 -47.06 38.08 38.55
N CYS A 9 -47.90 37.38 37.80
CA CYS A 9 -47.69 36.08 37.15
C CYS A 9 -46.77 36.15 35.92
N PRO A 10 -45.87 35.17 35.67
CA PRO A 10 -45.27 34.96 34.36
C PRO A 10 -45.91 33.79 33.59
N SER A 11 -46.07 34.01 32.28
CA SER A 11 -46.52 33.08 31.26
C SER A 11 -45.48 31.99 30.96
N THR A 12 -45.94 30.75 30.79
CA THR A 12 -45.14 29.59 30.40
C THR A 12 -44.74 29.62 28.92
N PRO A 13 -43.47 29.33 28.54
CA PRO A 13 -43.10 29.03 27.16
C PRO A 13 -43.23 27.53 26.82
N ARG A 14 -43.81 27.26 25.65
CA ARG A 14 -43.97 25.93 25.01
C ARG A 14 -42.61 25.34 24.59
N ARG A 15 -42.35 24.10 24.99
CA ARG A 15 -41.28 23.25 24.45
C ARG A 15 -41.67 22.72 23.06
N ARG A 16 -40.77 22.84 22.08
CA ARG A 16 -40.86 22.15 20.78
C ARG A 16 -40.05 20.86 20.87
N ASN A 17 -40.72 19.71 20.78
CA ASN A 17 -40.09 18.42 20.55
C ASN A 17 -40.09 18.17 19.03
N PHE A 18 -38.93 17.91 18.45
CA PHE A 18 -38.81 17.32 17.12
C PHE A 18 -38.76 15.79 17.28
N SER A 19 -39.69 15.10 16.63
CA SER A 19 -39.68 13.64 16.47
C SER A 19 -39.78 13.38 14.97
N THR A 20 -38.76 12.73 14.40
CA THR A 20 -38.74 12.28 13.01
C THR A 20 -39.10 10.79 12.96
N ALA A 21 -40.13 10.48 12.16
CA ALA A 21 -40.63 9.13 11.91
C ALA A 21 -39.82 8.44 10.78
N PRO A 22 -39.85 7.08 10.68
CA PRO A 22 -39.10 6.34 9.67
C PRO A 22 -39.86 6.25 8.34
N ALA A 23 -39.14 6.28 7.22
CA ALA A 23 -39.68 5.98 5.89
C ALA A 23 -39.09 4.65 5.39
N ALA A 24 -39.95 3.64 5.26
CA ALA A 24 -39.67 2.40 4.56
C ALA A 24 -39.72 2.64 3.05
N LEU A 25 -38.75 2.09 2.29
CA LEU A 25 -38.80 2.08 0.83
C LEU A 25 -38.89 0.63 0.31
N LEU A 26 -39.86 0.45 -0.58
CA LEU A 26 -40.38 -0.79 -1.12
C LEU A 26 -39.45 -1.45 -2.15
N LEU A 27 -39.42 -2.77 -2.08
CA LEU A 27 -38.89 -3.71 -3.07
C LEU A 27 -39.80 -3.73 -4.31
N ALA A 28 -39.25 -3.50 -5.50
CA ALA A 28 -39.94 -3.75 -6.77
C ALA A 28 -39.25 -4.87 -7.53
N LEU A 29 -39.92 -6.03 -7.62
CA LEU A 29 -39.64 -7.08 -8.59
C LEU A 29 -40.13 -6.63 -9.98
N ALA A 30 -39.29 -6.78 -11.00
CA ALA A 30 -39.71 -6.80 -12.39
C ALA A 30 -39.34 -8.16 -13.01
N ILE A 31 -40.36 -8.90 -13.46
CA ILE A 31 -40.21 -10.11 -14.28
C ILE A 31 -40.86 -9.82 -15.63
N GLY A 32 -40.12 -10.08 -16.71
CA GLY A 32 -40.66 -10.61 -17.97
C GLY A 32 -40.57 -9.75 -19.23
N GLY A 33 -39.87 -10.26 -20.25
CA GLY A 33 -40.22 -10.04 -21.68
C GLY A 33 -39.04 -9.93 -22.67
N CYS A 34 -38.72 -11.02 -23.37
CA CYS A 34 -37.68 -11.14 -24.41
C CYS A 34 -38.00 -10.41 -25.74
N GLY A 35 -36.96 -10.04 -26.51
CA GLY A 35 -37.09 -9.83 -27.96
C GLY A 35 -36.02 -9.02 -28.70
N ALA A 36 -34.80 -9.57 -28.81
CA ALA A 36 -33.76 -9.35 -29.83
C ALA A 36 -33.43 -7.91 -30.32
N ALA A 37 -32.29 -7.40 -29.85
CA ALA A 37 -31.41 -6.54 -30.65
C ALA A 37 -29.96 -6.93 -30.36
N SER A 38 -29.28 -7.43 -31.38
CA SER A 38 -27.87 -7.81 -31.39
C SER A 38 -26.98 -6.58 -31.22
N GLY A 39 -26.48 -6.36 -30.01
CA GLY A 39 -25.31 -5.52 -29.76
C GLY A 39 -24.17 -6.45 -29.36
N GLY A 40 -23.25 -6.71 -30.29
CA GLY A 40 -22.00 -7.36 -29.92
C GLY A 40 -21.20 -6.42 -29.03
N GLU A 41 -21.09 -6.75 -27.75
CA GLU A 41 -20.02 -6.22 -26.92
C GLU A 41 -18.71 -6.75 -27.51
N GLY A 42 -17.96 -5.85 -28.15
CA GLY A 42 -16.56 -6.11 -28.48
C GLY A 42 -15.77 -6.36 -27.20
N PRO A 43 -14.64 -7.07 -27.27
CA PRO A 43 -13.83 -7.36 -26.09
C PRO A 43 -13.46 -6.05 -25.40
N ALA A 44 -13.71 -5.99 -24.09
CA ALA A 44 -13.21 -4.93 -23.23
C ALA A 44 -11.71 -4.78 -23.47
N ALA A 45 -11.27 -3.57 -23.81
CA ALA A 45 -9.86 -3.25 -23.94
C ALA A 45 -9.14 -3.57 -22.62
N ASP A 46 -7.95 -4.17 -22.72
CA ASP A 46 -7.15 -4.66 -21.59
C ASP A 46 -6.93 -3.59 -20.50
N ALA A 47 -7.63 -3.77 -19.37
CA ALA A 47 -7.44 -3.01 -18.14
C ALA A 47 -6.33 -3.59 -17.23
N ASN A 48 -5.59 -4.61 -17.71
CA ASN A 48 -4.73 -5.46 -16.87
C ASN A 48 -3.29 -4.96 -16.66
N ALA A 49 -2.97 -3.73 -17.06
CA ALA A 49 -1.68 -3.09 -16.75
C ALA A 49 -1.80 -1.89 -15.78
N GLY A 50 -2.99 -1.62 -15.23
CA GLY A 50 -3.31 -0.30 -14.68
C GLY A 50 -2.92 -0.03 -13.23
N HIS A 51 -2.65 -1.03 -12.40
CA HIS A 51 -2.31 -0.82 -10.98
C HIS A 51 -0.94 -1.41 -10.64
N ILE A 52 -0.06 -0.56 -10.13
CA ILE A 52 1.28 -0.89 -9.64
C ILE A 52 1.17 -1.05 -8.13
N HIS A 53 1.65 -2.18 -7.61
CA HIS A 53 1.58 -2.52 -6.17
C HIS A 53 2.93 -2.48 -5.47
N GLY A 54 4.02 -2.52 -6.24
CA GLY A 54 5.37 -2.50 -5.68
C GLY A 54 6.42 -2.05 -6.68
N LEU A 55 7.47 -1.44 -6.14
CA LEU A 55 8.62 -0.93 -6.87
C LEU A 55 9.90 -1.42 -6.17
N GLY A 56 10.96 -1.64 -6.94
CA GLY A 56 12.29 -1.89 -6.38
C GLY A 56 13.39 -1.75 -7.42
N VAL A 57 14.59 -1.34 -7.02
CA VAL A 57 15.77 -1.34 -7.88
C VAL A 57 16.63 -2.55 -7.56
N ASN A 58 16.95 -3.36 -8.57
CA ASN A 58 17.78 -4.54 -8.38
C ASN A 58 19.26 -4.14 -8.23
N PRO A 59 19.92 -4.47 -7.11
CA PRO A 59 21.33 -4.13 -6.90
C PRO A 59 22.29 -4.77 -7.90
N ALA A 60 21.86 -5.84 -8.60
CA ALA A 60 22.72 -6.53 -9.56
C ALA A 60 23.00 -5.71 -10.83
N ASP A 61 22.07 -4.87 -11.25
CA ASP A 61 22.09 -4.21 -12.56
C ASP A 61 21.43 -2.82 -12.62
N GLY A 62 20.99 -2.27 -11.48
CA GLY A 62 20.38 -0.94 -11.41
C GLY A 62 19.01 -0.83 -12.09
N ALA A 63 18.42 -1.96 -12.50
CA ALA A 63 17.13 -1.95 -13.17
C ALA A 63 15.99 -1.75 -12.18
N LEU A 64 15.00 -0.95 -12.60
CA LEU A 64 13.75 -0.77 -11.88
C LEU A 64 12.80 -1.93 -12.19
N PHE A 65 12.27 -2.56 -11.15
CA PHE A 65 11.23 -3.57 -11.22
C PHE A 65 9.91 -3.01 -10.69
N ILE A 66 8.82 -3.40 -11.35
CA ILE A 66 7.48 -2.84 -11.17
C ILE A 66 6.49 -4.00 -11.11
N ALA A 67 5.91 -4.23 -9.93
CA ALA A 67 4.91 -5.26 -9.69
C ALA A 67 3.51 -4.74 -10.01
N THR A 68 2.72 -5.53 -10.75
CA THR A 68 1.40 -5.14 -11.25
C THR A 68 0.42 -6.31 -11.19
N HIS A 69 -0.87 -6.04 -11.43
CA HIS A 69 -1.87 -7.07 -11.70
C HIS A 69 -1.54 -7.98 -12.89
N GLY A 70 -0.76 -7.44 -13.82
CA GLY A 70 -0.41 -8.14 -15.03
C GLY A 70 0.87 -8.95 -14.90
N GLY A 71 1.56 -9.01 -13.76
CA GLY A 71 2.90 -9.60 -13.60
C GLY A 71 3.99 -8.58 -13.27
N LEU A 72 5.25 -9.02 -13.34
CA LEU A 72 6.41 -8.18 -13.06
C LEU A 72 6.96 -7.55 -14.35
N PHE A 73 7.27 -6.25 -14.30
CA PHE A 73 7.90 -5.50 -15.38
C PHE A 73 9.25 -4.96 -14.94
N ARG A 74 10.16 -4.79 -15.90
CA ARG A 74 11.52 -4.27 -15.70
C ARG A 74 11.80 -3.14 -16.67
N SER A 75 12.31 -2.03 -16.15
CA SER A 75 12.95 -0.97 -16.93
C SER A 75 14.45 -0.98 -16.64
N ALA A 76 15.27 -1.05 -17.69
CA ALA A 76 16.73 -1.00 -17.55
C ALA A 76 17.18 0.31 -16.87
N GLU A 77 18.38 0.32 -16.29
CA GLU A 77 18.99 1.54 -15.78
C GLU A 77 19.08 2.60 -16.90
N GLY A 78 18.52 3.79 -16.65
CA GLY A 78 18.44 4.87 -17.64
C GLY A 78 17.44 4.66 -18.79
N GLY A 79 16.79 3.49 -18.88
CA GLY A 79 15.70 3.26 -19.85
C GLY A 79 14.41 3.97 -19.45
N THR A 80 13.52 4.28 -20.40
CA THR A 80 12.25 4.98 -20.11
C THR A 80 11.01 4.12 -20.33
N THR A 81 11.19 2.87 -20.75
CA THR A 81 10.11 1.91 -20.95
C THR A 81 10.33 0.69 -20.06
N ALA A 82 9.23 0.09 -19.63
CA ALA A 82 9.25 -1.17 -18.90
C ALA A 82 8.77 -2.31 -19.81
N ALA A 83 9.38 -3.49 -19.67
CA ALA A 83 8.98 -4.71 -20.36
C ALA A 83 8.73 -5.82 -19.35
N ARG A 84 7.78 -6.72 -19.67
CA ARG A 84 7.47 -7.89 -18.84
C ARG A 84 8.72 -8.73 -18.58
N VAL A 85 8.85 -9.20 -17.35
CA VAL A 85 9.84 -10.18 -16.91
C VAL A 85 9.25 -11.58 -17.02
N GLY A 86 10.01 -12.51 -17.61
CA GLY A 86 9.55 -13.88 -17.82
C GLY A 86 8.25 -13.98 -18.63
N THR A 87 7.54 -15.09 -18.44
CA THR A 87 6.23 -15.34 -19.07
C THR A 87 5.07 -15.24 -18.10
N SER A 88 5.33 -15.12 -16.80
CA SER A 88 4.28 -15.08 -15.80
C SER A 88 3.42 -13.82 -15.93
N THR A 89 2.13 -14.00 -15.71
CA THR A 89 1.12 -12.95 -15.63
C THR A 89 0.42 -12.98 -14.27
N GLN A 90 1.11 -13.47 -13.24
CA GLN A 90 0.59 -13.48 -11.88
C GLN A 90 0.19 -12.07 -11.44
N ASP A 91 -0.91 -11.97 -10.69
CA ASP A 91 -1.31 -10.75 -10.04
C ASP A 91 -0.37 -10.50 -8.85
N THR A 92 0.60 -9.60 -9.03
CA THR A 92 1.64 -9.36 -8.01
C THR A 92 1.20 -8.20 -7.10
N MET A 93 0.55 -8.56 -6.00
CA MET A 93 -0.03 -7.62 -5.03
C MET A 93 0.96 -7.17 -3.95
N GLY A 94 1.92 -8.03 -3.59
CA GLY A 94 3.01 -7.73 -2.66
C GLY A 94 4.35 -7.96 -3.34
N PHE A 95 5.30 -7.06 -3.16
CA PHE A 95 6.62 -7.19 -3.79
C PHE A 95 7.71 -6.44 -3.01
N THR A 96 8.86 -7.09 -2.83
CA THR A 96 10.06 -6.45 -2.29
C THR A 96 11.33 -7.13 -2.82
N ILE A 97 12.40 -6.36 -3.01
CA ILE A 97 13.72 -6.87 -3.42
C ILE A 97 14.56 -7.07 -2.16
N VAL A 98 14.97 -8.31 -1.90
CA VAL A 98 15.75 -8.68 -0.70
C VAL A 98 17.22 -8.96 -0.99
N GLY A 99 17.63 -8.88 -2.26
CA GLY A 99 19.03 -9.01 -2.67
C GLY A 99 19.20 -8.96 -4.18
N SER A 100 20.45 -9.07 -4.63
CA SER A 100 20.79 -9.14 -6.07
C SER A 100 20.06 -10.32 -6.73
N ASN A 101 19.12 -10.01 -7.62
CA ASN A 101 18.25 -10.98 -8.29
C ASN A 101 17.39 -11.86 -7.36
N ARG A 102 17.24 -11.48 -6.08
CA ARG A 102 16.47 -12.23 -5.08
C ARG A 102 15.27 -11.39 -4.62
N PHE A 103 14.06 -11.80 -5.00
CA PHE A 103 12.83 -11.03 -4.77
C PHE A 103 11.82 -11.87 -3.98
N LEU A 104 11.04 -11.20 -3.14
CA LEU A 104 9.85 -11.79 -2.51
C LEU A 104 8.60 -11.18 -3.13
N GLY A 105 7.56 -12.00 -3.23
CA GLY A 105 6.28 -11.61 -3.81
C GLY A 105 5.10 -12.25 -3.10
N SER A 106 3.90 -11.77 -3.42
CA SER A 106 2.61 -12.32 -3.02
C SER A 106 1.53 -11.89 -4.02
N GLY A 107 0.38 -12.57 -4.00
CA GLY A 107 -0.81 -12.20 -4.77
C GLY A 107 -1.55 -13.41 -5.30
N HIS A 108 -1.91 -13.40 -6.58
CA HIS A 108 -2.73 -14.45 -7.21
C HIS A 108 -2.08 -15.02 -8.46
N PRO A 109 -2.34 -16.30 -8.81
CA PRO A 109 -1.90 -16.85 -10.09
C PRO A 109 -2.54 -16.09 -11.25
N GLY A 110 -1.82 -15.99 -12.37
CA GLY A 110 -2.40 -15.45 -13.60
C GLY A 110 -3.57 -16.30 -14.11
N PRO A 111 -4.45 -15.78 -14.98
CA PRO A 111 -5.65 -16.50 -15.44
C PRO A 111 -5.39 -17.87 -16.11
N ALA A 112 -4.19 -18.07 -16.65
CA ALA A 112 -3.76 -19.32 -17.28
C ALA A 112 -2.74 -20.11 -16.44
N GLU A 113 -2.41 -19.63 -15.25
CA GLU A 113 -1.46 -20.27 -14.34
C GLU A 113 -2.21 -21.15 -13.33
N ASN A 114 -1.55 -22.23 -12.90
CA ASN A 114 -2.08 -23.11 -11.87
C ASN A 114 -1.56 -22.65 -10.51
N GLY A 115 -2.37 -22.82 -9.47
CA GLY A 115 -1.97 -22.52 -8.10
C GLY A 115 -3.18 -22.38 -7.19
N PRO A 116 -2.94 -22.22 -5.88
CA PRO A 116 -3.99 -21.76 -4.97
C PRO A 116 -4.49 -20.36 -5.38
N PRO A 117 -5.72 -19.97 -5.02
CA PRO A 117 -6.22 -18.63 -5.31
C PRO A 117 -5.41 -17.53 -4.63
N LEU A 118 -4.76 -17.82 -3.50
CA LEU A 118 -3.82 -16.92 -2.82
C LEU A 118 -2.44 -17.57 -2.84
N LEU A 119 -1.43 -16.92 -3.41
CA LEU A 119 -0.09 -17.51 -3.56
C LEU A 119 0.68 -17.59 -2.22
N GLY A 120 0.27 -16.85 -1.19
CA GLY A 120 1.05 -16.70 0.03
C GLY A 120 2.35 -15.94 -0.24
N LEU A 121 3.40 -16.27 0.50
CA LEU A 121 4.74 -15.77 0.19
C LEU A 121 5.38 -16.66 -0.89
N ILE A 122 5.85 -16.03 -1.97
CA ILE A 122 6.63 -16.64 -3.03
C ILE A 122 8.00 -15.95 -3.15
N GLU A 123 8.99 -16.67 -3.65
CA GLU A 123 10.35 -16.17 -3.85
C GLU A 123 10.82 -16.39 -5.28
N SER A 124 11.56 -15.43 -5.81
CA SER A 124 12.33 -15.58 -7.04
C SER A 124 13.82 -15.42 -6.76
N GLY A 125 14.61 -16.43 -7.10
CA GLY A 125 16.09 -16.38 -7.07
C GLY A 125 16.72 -15.94 -8.39
N ASN A 126 15.93 -15.53 -9.38
CA ASN A 126 16.38 -15.22 -10.73
C ASN A 126 15.76 -13.93 -11.29
N ALA A 127 15.63 -12.91 -10.44
CA ALA A 127 15.11 -11.59 -10.77
C ALA A 127 13.67 -11.61 -11.33
N GLY A 128 12.81 -12.46 -10.77
CA GLY A 128 11.38 -12.51 -11.07
C GLY A 128 11.02 -13.26 -12.35
N ASN A 129 11.96 -14.03 -12.94
CA ASN A 129 11.65 -14.85 -14.11
C ASN A 129 10.78 -16.06 -13.73
N ASP A 130 11.10 -16.71 -12.61
CA ASP A 130 10.35 -17.82 -12.03
C ASP A 130 10.16 -17.60 -10.52
N TRP A 131 9.10 -18.18 -9.97
CA TRP A 131 8.68 -18.03 -8.58
C TRP A 131 8.37 -19.38 -7.95
N GLU A 132 8.82 -19.56 -6.72
CA GLU A 132 8.57 -20.77 -5.92
C GLU A 132 7.81 -20.41 -4.64
N PRO A 133 6.87 -21.25 -4.17
CA PRO A 133 6.20 -21.06 -2.88
C PRO A 133 7.19 -21.15 -1.72
N VAL A 134 7.07 -20.22 -0.77
CA VAL A 134 7.82 -20.24 0.50
C VAL A 134 6.93 -20.67 1.65
N SER A 135 5.81 -19.97 1.88
CA SER A 135 4.90 -20.23 2.98
C SER A 135 3.50 -19.65 2.73
N LEU A 136 2.51 -20.03 3.56
CA LEU A 136 1.14 -19.51 3.53
C LEU A 136 0.41 -19.64 2.17
N SER A 137 0.83 -20.63 1.36
CA SER A 137 0.21 -20.95 0.07
C SER A 137 -1.27 -21.32 0.26
N GLY A 138 -2.17 -20.50 -0.29
CA GLY A 138 -3.62 -20.63 -0.14
C GLY A 138 -4.19 -19.96 1.12
N GLU A 139 -3.36 -19.31 1.93
CA GLU A 139 -3.74 -18.78 3.24
C GLU A 139 -3.59 -17.27 3.39
N ALA A 140 -2.67 -16.62 2.66
CA ALA A 140 -2.41 -15.19 2.79
C ALA A 140 -2.30 -14.47 1.43
N ASP A 141 -2.76 -13.22 1.40
CA ASP A 141 -2.58 -12.28 0.29
C ASP A 141 -1.92 -10.98 0.80
N PHE A 142 -0.59 -10.97 0.84
CA PHE A 142 0.16 -9.81 1.29
C PHE A 142 0.07 -8.67 0.26
N HIS A 143 -0.61 -7.58 0.62
CA HIS A 143 -0.61 -6.31 -0.15
C HIS A 143 0.49 -5.37 0.32
N VAL A 144 0.89 -5.48 1.59
CA VAL A 144 2.11 -4.86 2.10
C VAL A 144 3.10 -5.97 2.39
N LEU A 145 4.25 -5.92 1.72
CA LEU A 145 5.37 -6.81 1.96
C LEU A 145 6.63 -5.94 2.05
N ARG A 146 7.28 -5.96 3.22
CA ARG A 146 8.41 -5.07 3.55
C ARG A 146 9.53 -5.89 4.16
N SER A 147 10.76 -5.57 3.77
CA SER A 147 11.95 -6.25 4.26
C SER A 147 12.91 -5.27 4.91
N ALA A 148 13.58 -5.74 5.96
CA ALA A 148 14.74 -5.13 6.59
C ALA A 148 15.75 -6.24 6.90
N PRO A 149 17.01 -5.94 7.25
CA PRO A 149 18.00 -6.98 7.55
C PRO A 149 17.48 -7.97 8.61
N GLY A 150 17.33 -9.25 8.21
CA GLY A 150 16.86 -10.33 9.10
C GLY A 150 15.37 -10.30 9.46
N ARG A 151 14.56 -9.45 8.83
CA ARG A 151 13.13 -9.34 9.13
C ARG A 151 12.29 -9.12 7.87
N VAL A 152 11.15 -9.80 7.80
CA VAL A 152 10.11 -9.55 6.80
C VAL A 152 8.82 -9.25 7.53
N TYR A 153 8.12 -8.21 7.10
CA TYR A 153 6.79 -7.85 7.58
C TYR A 153 5.78 -7.98 6.44
N GLY A 154 4.60 -8.49 6.78
CA GLY A 154 3.51 -8.69 5.84
C GLY A 154 2.18 -8.21 6.42
N VAL A 155 1.38 -7.52 5.62
CA VAL A 155 -0.03 -7.24 5.94
C VAL A 155 -0.91 -7.99 4.95
N ASP A 156 -1.65 -8.96 5.46
CA ASP A 156 -2.59 -9.78 4.69
C ASP A 156 -3.90 -9.00 4.47
N SER A 157 -4.20 -8.68 3.22
CA SER A 157 -5.38 -7.88 2.86
C SER A 157 -6.70 -8.62 3.11
N SER A 158 -6.67 -9.95 3.08
CA SER A 158 -7.86 -10.78 3.21
C SER A 158 -8.40 -10.81 4.64
N SER A 159 -7.52 -10.64 5.62
CA SER A 159 -7.83 -10.77 7.05
C SER A 159 -7.48 -9.51 7.87
N GLY A 160 -6.66 -8.61 7.33
CA GLY A 160 -6.09 -7.47 8.03
C GLY A 160 -4.95 -7.83 9.00
N ARG A 161 -4.47 -9.08 8.98
CA ARG A 161 -3.40 -9.53 9.89
C ARG A 161 -2.07 -8.88 9.53
N LEU A 162 -1.45 -8.25 10.54
CA LEU A 162 -0.04 -7.91 10.51
C LEU A 162 0.77 -9.13 10.99
N MET A 163 1.79 -9.49 10.24
CA MET A 163 2.67 -10.61 10.55
C MET A 163 4.14 -10.18 10.41
N SER A 164 5.00 -10.81 11.21
CA SER A 164 6.46 -10.66 11.07
C SER A 164 7.14 -12.02 10.99
N SER A 165 8.27 -12.06 10.28
CA SER A 165 9.11 -13.23 10.14
C SER A 165 10.56 -12.85 10.39
N ALA A 166 11.27 -13.72 11.12
CA ALA A 166 12.71 -13.61 11.41
C ALA A 166 13.55 -14.64 10.63
N ASP A 167 12.93 -15.43 9.75
CA ASP A 167 13.54 -16.52 8.99
C ASP A 167 13.21 -16.43 7.49
N GLU A 168 13.27 -15.20 6.97
CA GLU A 168 13.07 -14.88 5.55
C GLU A 168 11.67 -15.27 5.02
N GLY A 169 10.68 -15.32 5.91
CA GLY A 169 9.30 -15.62 5.58
C GLY A 169 8.94 -17.10 5.60
N ALA A 170 9.81 -17.98 6.12
CA ALA A 170 9.50 -19.39 6.27
C ALA A 170 8.46 -19.64 7.38
N THR A 171 8.54 -18.91 8.48
CA THR A 171 7.55 -18.90 9.57
C THR A 171 7.18 -17.47 9.96
N TRP A 172 5.97 -17.32 10.53
CA TRP A 172 5.38 -16.02 10.82
C TRP A 172 4.78 -15.99 12.22
N ASP A 173 5.04 -14.89 12.92
CA ASP A 173 4.36 -14.49 14.13
C ASP A 173 3.27 -13.48 13.78
N GLU A 174 2.03 -13.74 14.21
CA GLU A 174 0.94 -12.76 14.11
C GLU A 174 1.11 -11.67 15.17
N LEU A 175 0.97 -10.41 14.76
CA LEU A 175 1.13 -9.23 15.59
C LEU A 175 -0.19 -8.47 15.72
N GLU A 176 -0.36 -7.75 16.83
CA GLU A 176 -1.48 -6.84 17.00
C GLU A 176 -1.17 -5.51 16.29
N ALA A 177 -1.82 -5.26 15.17
CA ALA A 177 -1.71 -3.99 14.46
C ALA A 177 -2.34 -2.85 15.29
N PRO A 178 -1.76 -1.63 15.28
CA PRO A 178 -2.30 -0.51 16.04
C PRO A 178 -3.62 0.03 15.47
N ALA A 179 -3.85 -0.21 14.19
CA ALA A 179 -5.01 0.18 13.39
C ALA A 179 -4.99 -0.61 12.07
N PRO A 180 -6.06 -0.56 11.24
CA PRO A 180 -5.94 -0.93 9.84
C PRO A 180 -4.81 -0.15 9.16
N LEU A 181 -3.82 -0.87 8.63
CA LEU A 181 -2.61 -0.28 8.06
C LEU A 181 -2.76 -0.04 6.56
N LEU A 182 -2.23 1.10 6.11
CA LEU A 182 -1.94 1.38 4.70
C LEU A 182 -0.55 0.85 4.34
N ASP A 183 0.44 1.10 5.20
CA ASP A 183 1.83 0.72 4.96
C ASP A 183 2.65 0.64 6.26
N LEU A 184 3.86 0.10 6.19
CA LEU A 184 4.86 0.15 7.24
C LEU A 184 6.29 0.17 6.65
N ALA A 185 7.25 0.59 7.45
CA ALA A 185 8.67 0.45 7.16
C ALA A 185 9.45 0.13 8.45
N ALA A 186 10.38 -0.81 8.35
CA ALA A 186 11.30 -1.14 9.45
C ALA A 186 12.64 -0.41 9.24
N ALA A 187 13.28 -0.02 10.34
CA ALA A 187 14.55 0.68 10.28
C ALA A 187 15.66 -0.26 9.77
N PRO A 188 16.56 0.22 8.90
CA PRO A 188 17.60 -0.63 8.32
C PRO A 188 18.72 -1.01 9.30
N ASP A 189 18.91 -0.25 10.39
CA ASP A 189 19.91 -0.49 11.44
C ASP A 189 19.34 -1.17 12.69
N ASP A 190 18.03 -1.13 12.88
CA ASP A 190 17.30 -1.79 13.95
C ASP A 190 15.96 -2.33 13.43
N PRO A 191 15.90 -3.59 12.95
CA PRO A 191 14.70 -4.13 12.33
C PRO A 191 13.54 -4.37 13.31
N ASP A 192 13.74 -4.18 14.63
CA ASP A 192 12.64 -4.15 15.62
C ASP A 192 12.01 -2.76 15.75
N ARG A 193 12.65 -1.72 15.21
CA ARG A 193 12.08 -0.39 15.12
C ARG A 193 11.26 -0.27 13.84
N VAL A 194 9.95 -0.06 13.98
CA VAL A 194 9.01 -0.03 12.85
C VAL A 194 8.14 1.22 12.93
N ILE A 195 7.99 1.91 11.80
CA ILE A 195 6.96 2.92 11.60
C ILE A 195 5.83 2.30 10.78
N ALA A 196 4.61 2.40 11.29
CA ALA A 196 3.40 2.00 10.58
C ALA A 196 2.54 3.24 10.29
N SER A 197 1.88 3.21 9.14
CA SER A 197 0.99 4.25 8.64
C SER A 197 -0.37 3.61 8.41
N GLY A 198 -1.42 4.15 9.01
CA GLY A 198 -2.74 3.55 8.97
C GLY A 198 -3.84 4.49 9.42
N GLU A 199 -5.04 3.94 9.62
CA GLU A 199 -6.17 4.70 10.13
C GLU A 199 -5.80 5.39 11.46
N GLY A 200 -5.90 6.73 11.51
CA GLY A 200 -5.55 7.51 12.69
C GLY A 200 -4.15 8.14 12.68
N GLY A 201 -3.27 7.77 11.74
CA GLY A 201 -1.98 8.43 11.52
C GLY A 201 -0.78 7.47 11.53
N LEU A 202 0.34 7.98 12.03
CA LEU A 202 1.60 7.25 12.22
C LEU A 202 1.69 6.62 13.61
N TYR A 203 2.28 5.42 13.63
CA TYR A 203 2.57 4.66 14.82
C TYR A 203 4.02 4.18 14.79
N GLU A 204 4.68 4.11 15.95
CA GLU A 204 6.02 3.56 16.09
C GLU A 204 5.99 2.37 17.06
N SER A 205 6.72 1.32 16.69
CA SER A 205 7.12 0.22 17.56
C SER A 205 8.64 0.20 17.71
N GLN A 206 9.12 -0.24 18.88
CA GLN A 206 10.54 -0.47 19.20
C GLN A 206 10.82 -1.93 19.57
N ASP A 207 9.83 -2.81 19.39
CA ASP A 207 9.84 -4.21 19.81
C ASP A 207 9.29 -5.13 18.71
N GLY A 208 9.54 -4.76 17.45
CA GLY A 208 9.22 -5.56 16.28
C GLY A 208 7.73 -5.64 15.96
N GLY A 209 6.94 -4.68 16.44
CA GLY A 209 5.48 -4.63 16.31
C GLY A 209 4.72 -5.28 17.47
N GLY A 210 5.40 -5.59 18.58
CA GLY A 210 4.76 -6.10 19.80
C GLY A 210 3.93 -5.05 20.55
N SER A 211 4.33 -3.77 20.48
CA SER A 211 3.59 -2.63 21.00
C SER A 211 3.81 -1.37 20.18
N TRP A 212 2.82 -0.46 20.22
CA TRP A 212 2.77 0.72 19.36
C TRP A 212 2.46 1.99 20.14
N ARG A 213 3.02 3.11 19.69
CA ARG A 213 2.68 4.47 20.14
C ARG A 213 2.36 5.38 18.96
N PRO A 214 1.35 6.26 19.04
CA PRO A 214 1.10 7.24 17.99
C PRO A 214 2.21 8.30 17.95
N THR A 215 2.62 8.72 16.74
CA THR A 215 3.72 9.69 16.54
C THR A 215 3.34 10.90 15.69
N GLY A 216 2.29 10.82 14.87
CA GLY A 216 1.86 11.93 14.03
C GLY A 216 0.54 11.65 13.30
N PRO A 217 -0.13 12.68 12.75
CA PRO A 217 -1.38 12.52 12.02
C PRO A 217 -1.20 12.08 10.56
N GLU A 218 0.02 12.05 10.03
CA GLU A 218 0.29 11.72 8.63
C GLU A 218 -0.12 10.28 8.28
N ILE A 219 -0.63 10.09 7.06
CA ILE A 219 -0.98 8.78 6.49
C ILE A 219 -0.45 8.76 5.07
N GLY A 220 0.31 7.72 4.74
CA GLY A 220 0.93 7.56 3.42
C GLY A 220 1.75 6.28 3.30
N TYR A 221 2.37 6.11 2.14
CA TYR A 221 3.32 5.03 1.88
C TYR A 221 4.70 5.39 2.44
N LEU A 222 5.39 4.41 3.03
CA LEU A 222 6.63 4.62 3.79
C LEU A 222 7.82 3.97 3.08
N ALA A 223 8.99 4.62 3.15
CA ALA A 223 10.25 4.02 2.71
C ALA A 223 11.41 4.47 3.60
N TRP A 224 12.23 3.53 4.07
CA TRP A 224 13.30 3.78 5.04
C TRP A 224 14.66 3.23 4.59
N PRO A 225 15.30 3.83 3.58
CA PRO A 225 16.52 3.29 2.96
C PRO A 225 17.77 3.37 3.86
N THR A 226 17.85 4.36 4.75
CA THR A 226 19.00 4.56 5.66
C THR A 226 18.51 5.06 7.03
N PRO A 227 19.26 4.89 8.12
CA PRO A 227 18.82 5.29 9.47
C PRO A 227 18.33 6.75 9.54
N ASP A 228 19.05 7.64 8.85
CA ASP A 228 18.79 9.09 8.81
C ASP A 228 17.94 9.53 7.60
N ALA A 229 17.24 8.61 6.93
CA ALA A 229 16.36 8.95 5.80
C ALA A 229 15.11 8.07 5.80
N LEU A 230 14.04 8.61 6.35
CA LEU A 230 12.70 8.03 6.31
C LEU A 230 11.79 8.95 5.50
N TYR A 231 11.04 8.38 4.58
CA TYR A 231 10.13 9.10 3.71
C TYR A 231 8.72 8.61 3.89
N LEU A 232 7.77 9.55 3.78
CA LEU A 232 6.36 9.27 3.63
C LEU A 232 5.84 10.05 2.43
N ILE A 233 5.12 9.41 1.53
CA ILE A 233 4.32 10.13 0.52
C ILE A 233 2.84 9.88 0.83
N ASP A 234 2.10 10.95 1.08
CA ASP A 234 0.68 10.85 1.39
C ASP A 234 -0.16 10.48 0.15
N THR A 235 -1.43 10.18 0.36
CA THR A 235 -2.34 9.73 -0.69
C THR A 235 -2.67 10.82 -1.72
N GLU A 236 -2.34 12.08 -1.43
CA GLU A 236 -2.50 13.21 -2.37
C GLU A 236 -1.17 13.58 -3.05
N GLY A 237 -0.10 12.83 -2.78
CA GLY A 237 1.20 13.01 -3.43
C GLY A 237 2.13 14.01 -2.75
N THR A 238 1.85 14.41 -1.51
CA THR A 238 2.73 15.26 -0.71
C THR A 238 3.82 14.43 -0.07
N LEU A 239 5.08 14.76 -0.35
CA LEU A 239 6.23 14.11 0.29
C LEU A 239 6.53 14.75 1.65
N ARG A 240 6.78 13.89 2.64
CA ARG A 240 7.34 14.21 3.95
C ARG A 240 8.67 13.49 4.08
N VAL A 241 9.68 14.22 4.53
CA VAL A 241 11.05 13.70 4.71
C VAL A 241 11.41 13.83 6.17
N SER A 242 11.96 12.77 6.73
CA SER A 242 12.53 12.72 8.07
C SER A 242 14.00 12.36 7.98
N ASP A 243 14.84 13.30 8.44
CA ASP A 243 16.29 13.17 8.47
C ASP A 243 16.79 12.59 9.82
N ASP A 244 15.87 12.14 10.69
CA ASP A 244 16.14 11.60 12.04
C ASP A 244 15.33 10.30 12.32
N GLY A 245 14.92 9.61 11.26
CA GLY A 245 14.25 8.31 11.35
C GLY A 245 12.86 8.38 11.98
N GLY A 246 12.09 9.43 11.71
CA GLY A 246 10.69 9.60 12.14
C GLY A 246 10.49 10.44 13.40
N GLY A 247 11.54 11.07 13.93
CA GLY A 247 11.44 11.99 15.07
C GLY A 247 10.86 13.35 14.68
N SER A 248 11.18 13.84 13.49
CA SER A 248 10.65 15.08 12.92
C SER A 248 10.51 14.98 11.40
N TRP A 249 9.58 15.77 10.84
CA TRP A 249 9.22 15.73 9.43
C TRP A 249 9.20 17.12 8.81
N ARG A 250 9.88 17.27 7.66
CA ARG A 250 9.80 18.42 6.77
C ARG A 250 9.04 18.06 5.49
N SER A 251 8.49 19.04 4.81
CA SER A 251 7.88 18.81 3.50
C SER A 251 8.96 18.72 2.40
N GLY A 252 8.79 17.78 1.49
CA GLY A 252 9.48 17.72 0.20
C GLY A 252 8.61 18.25 -0.94
N ALA A 253 9.00 17.96 -2.18
CA ALA A 253 8.21 18.30 -3.36
C ALA A 253 7.00 17.39 -3.52
N GLU A 254 5.88 17.99 -3.95
CA GLU A 254 4.70 17.27 -4.38
C GLU A 254 4.95 16.61 -5.75
N ILE A 255 4.43 15.39 -5.93
CA ILE A 255 4.53 14.68 -7.21
C ILE A 255 3.46 15.14 -8.22
N GLY A 256 2.38 15.76 -7.74
CA GLY A 256 1.31 16.34 -8.55
C GLY A 256 0.19 15.37 -8.95
N ASP A 257 0.14 14.17 -8.36
CA ASP A 257 -0.90 13.14 -8.58
C ASP A 257 -0.92 12.16 -7.38
N GLN A 258 -1.92 11.28 -7.31
CA GLN A 258 -2.11 10.32 -6.22
C GLN A 258 -1.23 9.07 -6.41
N PRO A 259 -0.21 8.83 -5.56
CA PRO A 259 0.66 7.67 -5.72
C PRO A 259 -0.08 6.37 -5.39
N VAL A 260 0.26 5.29 -6.10
CA VAL A 260 -0.25 3.93 -5.84
C VAL A 260 0.82 2.99 -5.29
N ALA A 261 2.09 3.34 -5.45
CA ALA A 261 3.21 2.66 -4.80
C ALA A 261 4.37 3.64 -4.60
N PHE A 262 5.19 3.39 -3.59
CA PHE A 262 6.34 4.22 -3.25
C PHE A 262 7.50 3.35 -2.73
N THR A 263 8.72 3.72 -3.07
CA THR A 263 9.93 3.13 -2.51
C THR A 263 11.09 4.12 -2.55
N ALA A 264 12.11 3.87 -1.73
CA ALA A 264 13.35 4.62 -1.73
C ALA A 264 14.51 3.64 -1.61
N VAL A 265 15.54 3.83 -2.44
CA VAL A 265 16.70 2.92 -2.49
C VAL A 265 17.96 3.56 -1.92
N SER A 266 17.92 4.87 -1.70
CA SER A 266 18.92 5.63 -0.95
C SER A 266 18.30 6.92 -0.43
N ALA A 267 19.05 7.69 0.37
CA ALA A 267 18.65 9.02 0.82
C ALA A 267 18.46 10.06 -0.31
N ASN A 268 18.87 9.74 -1.55
CA ASN A 268 18.71 10.65 -2.68
C ASN A 268 17.80 10.09 -3.78
N GLU A 269 17.50 8.80 -3.77
CA GLU A 269 16.84 8.14 -4.90
C GLU A 269 15.52 7.49 -4.47
N LEU A 270 14.43 8.13 -4.87
CA LEU A 270 13.05 7.79 -4.51
C LEU A 270 12.26 7.49 -5.78
N TYR A 271 11.30 6.58 -5.68
CA TYR A 271 10.41 6.20 -6.78
C TYR A 271 8.96 6.17 -6.30
N ALA A 272 8.07 6.71 -7.13
CA ALA A 272 6.64 6.68 -6.89
C ALA A 272 5.91 6.31 -8.19
N ALA A 273 4.95 5.40 -8.11
CA ALA A 273 4.11 5.01 -9.23
C ALA A 273 2.79 5.75 -9.19
N LEU A 274 2.29 6.13 -10.36
CA LEU A 274 1.02 6.81 -10.55
C LEU A 274 -0.01 5.88 -11.23
N PRO A 275 -1.33 6.15 -11.11
CA PRO A 275 -2.39 5.29 -11.62
C PRO A 275 -2.39 5.16 -13.14
N ASN A 276 -1.76 6.10 -13.85
CA ASN A 276 -1.64 6.07 -15.31
C ASN A 276 -0.49 5.16 -15.80
N GLY A 277 0.24 4.51 -14.90
CA GLY A 277 1.38 3.63 -15.21
C GLY A 277 2.73 4.36 -15.30
N ASP A 278 2.76 5.67 -15.08
CA ASP A 278 4.02 6.42 -14.96
C ASP A 278 4.68 6.11 -13.62
N VAL A 279 6.00 5.92 -13.67
CA VAL A 279 6.86 5.90 -12.48
C VAL A 279 7.68 7.17 -12.49
N MET A 280 7.59 7.94 -11.42
CA MET A 280 8.36 9.14 -11.16
C MET A 280 9.60 8.79 -10.33
N VAL A 281 10.66 9.58 -10.51
CA VAL A 281 11.90 9.48 -9.73
C VAL A 281 12.33 10.83 -9.21
N SER A 282 12.76 10.85 -7.95
CA SER A 282 13.59 11.90 -7.37
C SER A 282 15.02 11.41 -7.26
N ARG A 283 15.99 12.28 -7.57
CA ARG A 283 17.44 12.02 -7.42
C ARG A 283 18.12 13.00 -6.46
N ASP A 284 17.32 13.75 -5.72
CA ASP A 284 17.70 14.83 -4.83
C ASP A 284 16.99 14.73 -3.47
N GLY A 285 16.64 13.50 -3.06
CA GLY A 285 16.05 13.25 -1.73
C GLY A 285 14.65 13.82 -1.57
N GLY A 286 13.94 14.00 -2.69
CA GLY A 286 12.56 14.47 -2.71
C GLY A 286 12.37 15.95 -3.01
N ASP A 287 13.41 16.69 -3.39
CA ASP A 287 13.32 18.11 -3.72
C ASP A 287 12.73 18.36 -5.12
N SER A 288 12.84 17.39 -6.03
CA SER A 288 12.17 17.41 -7.33
C SER A 288 11.83 16.01 -7.86
N TRP A 289 10.84 15.96 -8.75
CA TRP A 289 10.38 14.73 -9.41
C TRP A 289 10.48 14.85 -10.93
N SER A 290 10.81 13.73 -11.57
CA SER A 290 10.85 13.61 -13.03
C SER A 290 10.34 12.24 -13.47
N LEU A 291 9.82 12.12 -14.70
CA LEU A 291 9.39 10.84 -15.24
C LEU A 291 10.60 9.89 -15.37
N ARG A 292 10.49 8.68 -14.80
CA ARG A 292 11.50 7.62 -14.88
C ARG A 292 11.20 6.61 -15.99
N ALA A 293 9.98 6.10 -16.00
CA ALA A 293 9.54 5.07 -16.93
C ALA A 293 8.02 5.05 -17.01
N THR A 294 7.48 4.49 -18.08
CA THR A 294 6.04 4.21 -18.20
C THR A 294 5.82 2.71 -18.41
N VAL A 295 4.87 2.14 -17.67
CA VAL A 295 4.35 0.79 -17.90
C VAL A 295 3.19 0.90 -18.89
N SER A 296 3.42 0.54 -20.14
CA SER A 296 2.34 0.50 -21.13
C SER A 296 1.61 -0.85 -21.06
N GLY A 297 0.30 -0.83 -20.82
CA GLY A 297 -0.55 -1.99 -21.08
C GLY A 297 -0.53 -2.35 -22.56
N ARG A 298 -0.24 -3.60 -22.86
CA ARG A 298 -0.57 -4.21 -24.15
C ARG A 298 -1.46 -5.40 -23.90
#